data_AF-K1ULK9-F1
#
_entry.id   AF-K1ULK9-F1
#
_cell.length_a   1.000
_cell.length_b   1.000
_cell.length_c   1.000
_cell.angle_alpha   90.00
_cell.angle_beta   90.00
_cell.angle_gamma   90.00
#
_symmetry.space_group_name_H-M   'P 1'
#
loop_
_entity.id
_entity.type
_entity.pdbx_description
1 polymer ?
#
loop_
_entity_poly.entity_id
_entity_poly.type
_entity_poly.pdbx_seq_one_letter_code
_entity_poly.pdbx_strand_id
1 'polypeptide(L)' 'MIMRPYLLLTPGPLTTSESVKTAMMTDWCTWDEDYNVHIVEEIRKGLVQLATRKTR' A
#
# COMPACT_ATOMS: atom_id res chain seq x y z
N MET A 1 -4.52 18.52 -8.67
CA MET A 1 -5.01 17.39 -9.47
C MET A 1 -3.88 16.93 -10.36
N ILE A 2 -3.24 15.80 -10.04
CA ILE A 2 -2.21 15.22 -10.91
C ILE A 2 -2.90 14.81 -12.22
N MET A 3 -2.56 15.46 -13.33
CA MET A 3 -3.11 15.15 -14.64
C MET A 3 -2.62 13.76 -15.08
N ARG A 4 -3.54 12.81 -15.25
CA ARG A 4 -3.24 11.45 -15.71
C ARG A 4 -3.76 11.31 -17.14
N PRO A 5 -2.89 11.27 -18.15
CA PRO A 5 -3.34 11.22 -19.55
C PRO A 5 -4.00 9.89 -19.92
N TYR A 6 -3.75 8.82 -19.15
CA TYR A 6 -4.21 7.47 -19.48
C TYR A 6 -4.73 6.70 -18.27
N LEU A 7 -5.77 5.90 -18.51
CA LEU A 7 -6.21 4.80 -17.66
C LEU A 7 -5.59 3.50 -18.19
N LEU A 8 -4.80 2.82 -17.36
CA LEU A 8 -4.13 1.57 -17.71
C LEU A 8 -5.08 0.40 -17.47
N LEU A 9 -5.47 -0.27 -18.56
CA LEU A 9 -6.29 -1.49 -18.56
C LEU A 9 -5.43 -2.76 -18.65
N THR A 10 -4.30 -2.75 -17.94
CA THR A 10 -3.32 -3.83 -17.86
C THR A 10 -3.60 -4.71 -16.63
N PRO A 11 -3.25 -6.01 -16.65
CA PRO A 11 -3.43 -6.89 -15.49
C PRO A 11 -2.45 -6.57 -14.33
N GLY A 12 -1.48 -5.68 -14.55
CA GLY A 12 -0.46 -5.24 -13.59
C GLY A 12 0.87 -4.94 -14.30
N PRO A 13 1.56 -3.81 -14.02
CA PRO A 13 1.15 -2.67 -13.18
C PRO A 13 -0.12 -1.97 -13.70
N LEU A 14 -0.85 -1.25 -12.85
CA LEU A 14 -2.16 -0.64 -13.16
C LEU A 14 -2.29 0.81 -12.66
N THR A 15 -3.36 1.51 -13.04
CA THR A 15 -3.64 2.85 -12.53
C THR A 15 -4.11 2.80 -11.07
N THR A 16 -3.25 3.22 -10.13
CA THR A 16 -3.55 3.30 -8.69
C THR A 16 -4.20 4.64 -8.30
N SER A 17 -4.89 4.75 -7.16
CA SER A 17 -5.53 6.01 -6.70
C SER A 17 -4.52 7.15 -6.45
N GLU A 18 -4.99 8.39 -6.28
CA GLU A 18 -4.12 9.50 -5.88
C GLU A 18 -3.58 9.31 -4.47
N SER A 19 -4.41 8.84 -3.53
CA SER A 19 -4.02 8.55 -2.15
C SER A 19 -2.88 7.53 -2.04
N VAL A 20 -2.90 6.46 -2.85
CA VAL A 20 -1.81 5.46 -2.86
C VAL A 20 -0.49 6.07 -3.31
N LYS A 21 -0.50 6.95 -4.32
CA LYS A 21 0.72 7.62 -4.79
C LYS A 21 1.25 8.62 -3.77
N THR A 22 0.35 9.39 -3.15
CA THR A 22 0.74 10.37 -2.12
C THR A 22 1.37 9.67 -0.90
N ALA A 23 0.88 8.49 -0.52
CA ALA A 23 1.47 7.69 0.56
C ALA A 23 2.92 7.24 0.27
N MET A 24 3.36 7.24 -0.99
CA MET A 24 4.73 6.92 -1.37
C MET A 24 5.69 8.13 -1.28
N MET A 25 5.18 9.35 -1.10
CA MET A 25 5.99 10.58 -1.07
C MET A 25 6.64 10.83 0.31
N THR A 26 7.09 9.77 0.96
CA THR A 26 7.72 9.82 2.29
C THR A 26 8.84 8.79 2.35
N ASP A 27 10.04 9.26 2.68
CA ASP A 27 11.18 8.39 2.95
C ASP A 27 11.12 7.90 4.40
N TRP A 28 11.34 6.62 4.60
CA TRP A 28 11.33 5.98 5.92
C TRP A 28 12.69 5.35 6.22
N CYS A 29 13.18 5.53 7.44
CA CYS A 29 14.35 4.82 7.93
C CYS A 29 13.97 3.39 8.32
N THR A 30 14.64 2.39 7.75
CA THR A 30 14.32 0.97 8.01
C THR A 30 14.71 0.49 9.41
N TRP A 31 15.51 1.26 10.14
CA TRP A 31 15.90 0.96 11.52
C TRP A 31 14.97 1.61 12.55
N ASP A 32 14.15 2.57 12.15
CA ASP A 32 13.25 3.25 13.07
C ASP A 32 12.06 2.37 13.45
N GLU A 33 11.62 2.51 14.70
CA GLU A 33 10.44 1.82 15.22
C GLU A 33 9.17 2.23 14.45
N ASP A 34 9.07 3.50 14.02
CA ASP A 34 7.93 4.00 13.24
C ASP A 34 7.71 3.21 11.95
N TYR A 35 8.80 2.88 11.23
CA TYR A 35 8.69 2.06 10.02
C TYR A 35 8.32 0.62 10.36
N ASN A 36 9.05 0.00 11.30
CA ASN A 36 8.89 -1.42 11.58
C ASN A 36 7.54 -1.73 12.26
N VAL A 37 7.15 -0.96 13.27
CA VAL A 37 5.96 -1.21 14.07
C VAL A 37 4.71 -0.60 13.45
N HIS A 38 4.77 0.65 12.98
CA HIS A 38 3.57 1.33 12.51
C HIS A 38 3.28 1.14 11.02
N ILE A 39 4.24 0.65 10.24
CA ILE A 39 4.03 0.32 8.82
C ILE A 39 4.10 -1.20 8.59
N VAL A 40 5.25 -1.83 8.87
CA VAL A 40 5.47 -3.24 8.51
C VAL A 40 4.55 -4.17 9.30
N GLU A 41 4.51 -4.08 10.63
CA GLU A 41 3.68 -4.97 11.46
C GLU A 41 2.18 -4.81 11.19
N GLU A 42 1.71 -3.59 10.94
CA GLU A 42 0.28 -3.35 10.60
C GLU A 42 -0.08 -3.98 9.25
N ILE A 43 0.78 -3.86 8.23
CA ILE A 43 0.58 -4.55 6.94
C ILE A 43 0.57 -6.07 7.14
N ARG A 44 1.51 -6.62 7.92
CA ARG A 44 1.57 -8.07 8.19
C ARG A 44 0.30 -8.58 8.84
N LYS A 45 -0.19 -7.90 9.88
CA LYS A 45 -1.46 -8.25 10.55
C LYS A 45 -2.64 -8.21 9.58
N GLY A 46 -2.73 -7.17 8.76
CA GLY A 46 -3.77 -7.04 7.74
C GLY A 46 -3.74 -8.17 6.71
N LEU A 47 -2.55 -8.53 6.22
CA LEU A 47 -2.38 -9.64 5.28
C LEU A 47 -2.77 -10.99 5.89
N VAL A 48 -2.32 -11.28 7.12
CA VAL A 48 -2.70 -12.51 7.83
C VAL A 48 -4.22 -12.55 8.02
N GLN A 49 -4.82 -11.45 8.49
CA GLN A 49 -6.27 -11.37 8.68
C GLN A 49 -7.02 -11.62 7.36
N LEU A 50 -6.61 -11.01 6.25
CA LEU A 50 -7.21 -11.23 4.93
C LEU A 50 -7.09 -12.69 4.48
N ALA A 51 -5.94 -13.31 4.69
CA ALA A 51 -5.67 -14.67 4.25
C ALA A 51 -6.35 -15.75 5.12
N THR A 52 -6.50 -15.50 6.43
CA THR A 52 -7.04 -16.48 7.39
C THR A 52 -8.49 -16.24 7.77
N ARG A 53 -9.10 -15.14 7.32
CA ARG A 53 -10.51 -14.86 7.57
C ARG A 53 -11.36 -15.97 6.94
N LYS A 54 -12.00 -16.78 7.79
CA LYS A 54 -12.98 -17.79 7.33
C LYS A 54 -14.13 -17.10 6.60
N THR A 55 -14.20 -17.29 5.30
CA THR A 55 -15.40 -17.03 4.52
C THR A 55 -16.45 -18.06 4.96
N ARG A 56 -17.59 -17.58 5.48
CA ARG A 56 -18.77 -18.45 5.67
C ARG A 56 -19.34 -18.85 4.32
#